data_AF-A0A4Q3VW08-F1
#
_entry.id   AF-A0A4Q3VW08-F1
#
_cell.length_a   1.000
_cell.length_b   1.000
_cell.length_c   1.000
_cell.angle_alpha   90.00
_cell.angle_beta   90.00
_cell.angle_gamma   90.00
#
_symmetry.space_group_name_H-M   'P 1'
#
loop_
_entity.id
_entity.type
_entity.pdbx_description
1 polymer ?
#
loop_
_entity_poly.entity_id
_entity_poly.type
_entity_poly.pdbx_seq_one_letter_code
_entity_poly.pdbx_strand_id
1 'polypeptide(L)' 'MGDVLTAEAKEIHNGKTTGLYHISVFNQKGHLVALFKGTCFRTGKPLV' A
#
# COMPACT_ATOMS: atom_id res chain seq x y z
N MET A 1 -23.25 -6.57 -7.21
CA MET A 1 -22.45 -5.42 -6.74
C MET A 1 -22.50 -5.43 -5.23
N GLY A 2 -21.35 -5.41 -4.53
CA GLY A 2 -21.36 -5.43 -3.05
C GLY A 2 -20.16 -6.06 -2.34
N ASP A 3 -19.03 -6.31 -3.01
CA ASP A 3 -17.85 -6.82 -2.32
C ASP A 3 -17.07 -5.67 -1.68
N VAL A 4 -16.80 -5.80 -0.38
CA VAL A 4 -15.94 -4.89 0.37
C VAL A 4 -14.52 -5.42 0.28
N LEU A 5 -13.62 -4.61 -0.28
CA LEU A 5 -12.20 -4.90 -0.32
C LEU A 5 -11.47 -4.03 0.69
N THR A 6 -10.66 -4.66 1.54
CA THR A 6 -9.80 -3.98 2.51
C THR A 6 -8.37 -4.02 2.00
N ALA A 7 -7.77 -2.86 1.78
CA ALA A 7 -6.37 -2.75 1.37
C ALA A 7 -5.50 -2.32 2.56
N GLU A 8 -4.56 -3.16 2.96
CA GLU A 8 -3.59 -2.89 4.02
C GLU A 8 -2.22 -2.57 3.41
N ALA A 9 -1.73 -1.35 3.61
CA ALA A 9 -0.41 -0.93 3.18
C ALA A 9 0.62 -1.08 4.31
N LYS A 10 1.64 -1.90 4.09
CA LYS A 10 2.77 -2.06 5.00
C LYS A 10 4.02 -1.41 4.41
N GLU A 11 4.61 -0.48 5.16
CA GLU A 11 5.92 0.06 4.85
C GLU A 11 6.97 -1.05 5.03
N ILE A 12 7.66 -1.40 3.94
CA ILE A 12 8.73 -2.39 3.94
C ILE A 12 10.08 -1.70 4.08
N HIS A 13 10.24 -0.55 3.44
CA HIS A 13 11.46 0.25 3.52
C HIS A 13 11.13 1.73 3.45
N ASN A 14 11.69 2.51 4.37
CA ASN A 14 11.56 3.97 4.38
C ASN A 14 12.94 4.59 4.18
N GLY A 15 13.34 4.68 2.92
CA GLY A 15 14.57 5.35 2.53
C GLY A 15 14.41 6.86 2.56
N LYS A 16 15.55 7.56 2.49
CA LYS A 16 15.61 9.03 2.47
C LYS A 16 14.85 9.64 1.28
N THR A 17 14.86 8.95 0.14
CA THR A 17 14.30 9.43 -1.14
C THR A 17 13.19 8.54 -1.68
N THR A 18 13.15 7.26 -1.29
CA THR A 18 12.16 6.28 -1.73
C THR A 18 11.56 5.53 -0.56
N GLY A 19 10.24 5.35 -0.58
CA GLY A 19 9.52 4.42 0.30
C GLY A 19 9.03 3.23 -0.50
N LEU A 20 9.25 2.01 -0.01
CA LEU A 20 8.70 0.79 -0.58
C LEU A 20 7.53 0.31 0.29
N TYR A 21 6.36 0.24 -0.32
CA TYR A 21 5.12 -0.20 0.33
C TYR A 21 4.63 -1.48 -0.31
N HIS A 22 4.23 -2.42 0.54
CA HIS A 22 3.55 -3.64 0.14
C HIS A 22 2.09 -3.50 0.54
N ILE A 23 1.20 -3.51 -0.43
CA ILE A 23 -0.24 -3.37 -0.21
C ILE A 23 -0.88 -4.73 -0.45
N SER A 24 -1.53 -5.25 0.59
CA SER A 24 -2.30 -6.50 0.55
C SER A 24 -3.78 -6.16 0.48
N VAL A 25 -4.50 -6.71 -0.50
CA VAL A 25 -5.93 -6.48 -0.65
C VAL A 25 -6.68 -7.75 -0.30
N PHE A 26 -7.59 -7.65 0.66
CA PHE A 26 -8.43 -8.72 1.15
C PHE A 26 -9.88 -8.48 0.78
N ASN A 27 -10.63 -9.55 0.52
CA ASN A 27 -12.08 -9.47 0.41
C ASN A 27 -12.76 -9.54 1.78
N GLN A 28 -14.09 -9.39 1.83
CA GLN A 28 -14.88 -9.46 3.06
C GLN A 28 -14.82 -10.81 3.80
N LYS A 29 -14.28 -11.86 3.14
CA LYS A 29 -14.05 -13.18 3.73
C LYS A 29 -12.62 -13.33 4.28
N GLY A 30 -11.83 -12.27 4.25
CA GLY A 30 -10.42 -12.29 4.67
C GLY A 30 -9.49 -12.98 3.66
N HIS A 31 -9.95 -13.28 2.45
CA HIS A 31 -9.08 -13.86 1.43
C HIS A 31 -8.26 -12.77 0.77
N LEU A 32 -6.95 -13.00 0.67
CA LEU A 32 -6.06 -12.18 -0.10
C LEU A 32 -6.38 -12.34 -1.60
N VAL A 33 -6.83 -11.25 -2.22
CA VAL A 33 -7.24 -11.24 -3.64
C VAL A 33 -6.22 -10.53 -4.53
N ALA A 34 -5.39 -9.65 -3.97
CA ALA A 34 -4.34 -8.98 -4.73
C ALA A 34 -3.16 -8.54 -3.84
N LEU A 35 -1.98 -8.42 -4.45
CA LEU A 35 -0.77 -7.89 -3.85
C LEU A 35 -0.18 -6.82 -4.78
N PHE A 36 0.14 -5.67 -4.21
CA PHE A 36 0.77 -4.56 -4.93
C PHE A 36 2.05 -4.15 -4.23
N LYS A 37 3.08 -3.81 -5.03
CA LYS A 37 4.31 -3.20 -4.54
C LYS A 37 4.41 -1.80 -5.13
N GLY A 38 4.28 -0.81 -4.26
CA GLY A 38 4.40 0.60 -4.64
C GLY A 38 5.75 1.16 -4.20
N THR A 39 6.48 1.77 -5.13
CA THR A 39 7.66 2.58 -4.79
C THR A 39 7.25 4.05 -4.83
N CYS A 40 7.20 4.69 -3.67
CA CYS A 40 6.90 6.12 -3.56
C CYS A 40 8.20 6.92 -3.59
N PHE A 41 8.32 7.85 -4.53
CA PHE A 41 9.43 8.80 -4.57
C PHE A 41 9.04 10.04 -3.75
N ARG A 42 9.78 10.33 -2.68
CA ARG A 42 9.54 11.51 -1.85
C ARG A 42 10.05 12.73 -2.61
N THR A 43 9.16 13.64 -2.98
CA THR A 43 9.52 14.86 -3.73
C THR A 43 10.19 15.94 -2.86
N GLY A 44 10.51 15.63 -1.59
CA GLY A 44 11.18 16.54 -0.65
C GLY A 44 10.35 17.77 -0.25
N LYS A 45 9.13 17.91 -0.75
CA LYS A 45 8.20 18.98 -0.38
C LYS A 45 7.46 18.58 0.89
N PRO A 46 7.31 19.49 1.88
CA PRO A 46 6.40 19.24 2.98
C PRO A 46 5.00 19.04 2.42
N LEU A 47 4.30 18.01 2.92
CA LEU A 47 2.87 17.87 2.68
C LEU A 47 2.20 19.05 3.38
N VAL A 48 1.48 19.88 2.61
CA VAL A 48 0.64 20.97 3.13
C VAL A 48 -0.70 20.43 3.60
#